data_AF-A0A0K2LEF1-F1
#
_entry.id   AF-A0A0K2LEF1-F1
#
_cell.length_a   1.000
_cell.length_b   1.000
_cell.length_c   1.000
_cell.angle_alpha   90.00
_cell.angle_beta   90.00
_cell.angle_gamma   90.00
#
_symmetry.space_group_name_H-M   'P 1'
#
loop_
_entity.id
_entity.type
_entity.pdbx_description
1 polymer ?
#
loop_
_entity_poly.entity_id
_entity_poly.type
_entity_poly.pdbx_seq_one_letter_code
_entity_poly.pdbx_strand_id
1 'polypeptide(L)'
;MFANMTSLKYMDSLGISGSGKEYVTTNMSGMFKNDSNLERVFLNSSLDTKNVTDMSEMFSGVSKLQNLDISEFDMRKVTNSNKIFEGTNLERITLGARNKFSKKDVIPNKNKLVWRAIDEDGNLEKDMTFSSYESNGHTLSEYYDGMGNKGRQTFIVNYHVLIIPSNLGDQVIENITVNSGNSVNVKVPVIKGYTADKKDVTAFINNYGTITTEEIVHYTLNSKPSESNNGGLQKPSNPSGTGNNSSSQTKPQKDKNNTIKANVTISTNLGDIKVQVSGKANEKKTVDVPQTDGYTSDKKTVTVLINANGTATTSESVKYIKNTTEVVRKNTLITTFNDKGNVILYNLDGTKLTRSDRMLASNTDWFSDRQVTIDGILYLRVATNEWIKGSNVYSYQSNIENVKTKRLAMLVNTHGQRVKDRALQTGTSWFTDRIVMINGNKYYRVATNELVSADDIY
;
A
#
# COMPACT_ATOMS: atom_id res chain seq x y z
N MET A 1 22.46 16.83 23.76
CA MET A 1 22.26 18.05 22.93
C MET A 1 20.81 18.19 22.47
N PHE A 2 20.03 17.10 22.35
CA PHE A 2 18.59 17.12 21.99
C PHE A 2 17.81 16.11 22.87
N ALA A 3 17.83 16.25 24.19
CA ALA A 3 17.11 15.32 25.07
C ALA A 3 15.72 15.86 25.42
N ASN A 4 14.70 15.01 25.36
CA ASN A 4 13.30 15.26 25.70
C ASN A 4 12.64 16.34 24.80
N MET A 5 13.11 16.48 23.57
CA MET A 5 12.50 17.32 22.56
C MET A 5 11.29 16.62 21.93
N THR A 6 10.21 16.47 22.71
CA THR A 6 8.98 15.78 22.27
C THR A 6 8.27 16.45 21.10
N SER A 7 8.67 17.64 20.66
CA SER A 7 8.16 18.30 19.45
C SER A 7 9.04 18.10 18.22
N LEU A 8 10.28 17.61 18.38
CA LEU A 8 11.21 17.39 17.29
C LEU A 8 10.74 16.17 16.48
N LYS A 9 10.44 16.39 15.19
CA LYS A 9 9.99 15.33 14.27
C LYS A 9 11.07 14.90 13.30
N TYR A 10 11.84 15.86 12.80
CA TYR A 10 12.87 15.66 11.80
C TYR A 10 14.11 16.42 12.20
N MET A 11 15.27 15.80 12.01
CA MET A 11 16.55 16.49 12.10
C MET A 11 17.40 16.15 10.87
N ASP A 12 17.47 17.10 9.94
CA ASP A 12 18.13 16.92 8.64
C ASP A 12 19.65 17.22 8.69
N SER A 13 20.10 17.91 9.74
CA SER A 13 21.52 18.16 10.00
C SER A 13 21.73 18.60 11.45
N LEU A 14 22.88 18.24 12.03
CA LEU A 14 23.30 18.72 13.35
C LEU A 14 23.87 20.14 13.34
N GLY A 15 24.16 20.70 12.17
CA GLY A 15 24.63 22.08 12.04
C GLY A 15 25.97 22.39 12.74
N ILE A 16 26.76 21.36 13.09
CA ILE A 16 28.06 21.53 13.76
C ILE A 16 29.08 21.98 12.71
N SER A 17 29.12 23.28 12.43
CA SER A 17 30.21 23.89 11.66
C SER A 17 31.37 24.18 12.61
N GLY A 18 32.50 23.50 12.41
CA GLY A 18 33.68 23.66 13.25
C GLY A 18 34.25 25.08 13.16
N SER A 19 34.37 25.77 14.30
CA SER A 19 34.99 27.10 14.41
C SER A 19 36.53 27.07 14.32
N GLY A 20 37.11 26.09 13.63
CA GLY A 20 38.56 25.88 13.55
C GLY A 20 39.22 25.43 14.87
N LYS A 21 38.44 25.21 15.94
CA LYS A 21 38.89 24.59 17.18
C LYS A 21 38.45 23.13 17.21
N GLU A 22 39.41 22.22 17.38
CA GLU A 22 39.14 20.80 17.61
C GLU A 22 38.49 20.62 18.99
N TYR A 23 37.17 20.76 19.06
CA TYR A 23 36.43 20.34 20.24
C TYR A 23 36.39 18.81 20.25
N VAL A 24 37.08 18.21 21.23
CA VAL A 24 37.08 16.76 21.42
C VAL A 24 35.78 16.37 22.13
N THR A 25 34.79 15.90 21.39
CA THR A 25 33.57 15.32 21.99
C THR A 25 33.89 13.93 22.54
N THR A 26 33.81 13.78 23.86
CA THR A 26 33.99 12.48 24.54
C THR A 26 32.69 11.86 25.02
N ASN A 27 31.59 12.61 25.07
CA ASN A 27 30.31 12.17 25.60
C ASN A 27 29.15 12.59 24.67
N MET A 28 28.36 11.61 24.21
CA MET A 28 27.14 11.76 23.43
C MET A 28 25.95 11.05 24.10
N SER A 29 26.02 10.79 25.40
CA SER A 29 24.96 10.12 26.13
C SER A 29 23.65 10.90 26.07
N GLY A 30 22.55 10.17 25.89
CA GLY A 30 21.20 10.72 25.84
C GLY A 30 20.96 11.77 24.75
N MET A 31 21.74 11.77 23.66
CA MET A 31 21.70 12.87 22.69
C MET A 31 20.31 13.15 22.11
N PHE A 32 19.49 12.12 21.87
CA PHE A 32 18.08 12.17 21.38
C PHE A 32 17.11 11.49 22.36
N LYS A 33 17.50 11.35 23.63
CA LYS A 33 16.72 10.59 24.60
C LYS A 33 15.32 11.17 24.75
N ASN A 34 14.29 10.34 24.68
CA ASN A 34 12.87 10.67 24.78
C ASN A 34 12.34 11.64 23.72
N ASP A 35 13.01 11.76 22.57
CA ASP A 35 12.47 12.47 21.41
C ASP A 35 11.41 11.60 20.72
N SER A 36 10.31 11.34 21.42
CA SER A 36 9.30 10.33 21.05
C SER A 36 8.55 10.62 19.74
N ASN A 37 8.65 11.85 19.22
CA ASN A 37 8.10 12.23 17.93
C ASN A 37 9.13 12.27 16.80
N LEU A 38 10.42 12.02 17.08
CA LEU A 38 11.48 12.02 16.07
C LEU A 38 11.31 10.80 15.17
N GLU A 39 10.90 11.05 13.93
CA GLU A 39 10.64 10.06 12.89
C GLU A 39 11.87 9.85 12.00
N ARG A 40 12.72 10.88 11.90
CA ARG A 40 13.90 10.86 11.03
C ARG A 40 15.04 11.65 11.64
N VAL A 41 16.21 11.03 11.63
CA VAL A 41 17.47 11.67 12.02
C VAL A 41 18.53 11.40 10.97
N PHE A 42 19.18 12.45 10.49
CA PHE A 42 20.30 12.36 9.58
C PHE A 42 21.61 12.67 10.30
N LEU A 43 22.47 11.66 10.40
CA LEU A 43 23.77 11.73 11.06
C LEU A 43 24.84 11.65 9.97
N ASN A 44 25.44 12.79 9.65
CA ASN A 44 26.42 12.87 8.56
C ASN A 44 27.86 12.73 9.09
N SER A 45 28.81 12.62 8.17
CA SER A 45 30.25 12.49 8.44
C SER A 45 30.88 13.71 9.14
N SER A 46 30.15 14.82 9.30
CA SER A 46 30.64 15.97 10.08
C SER A 46 30.60 15.72 11.60
N LEU A 47 29.92 14.67 12.05
CA LEU A 47 29.94 14.25 13.44
C LEU A 47 31.22 13.45 13.74
N ASP A 48 32.24 14.12 14.27
CA ASP A 48 33.46 13.46 14.72
C ASP A 48 33.19 12.65 16.00
N THR A 49 33.08 11.33 15.84
CA THR A 49 32.84 10.37 16.92
C THR A 49 34.10 9.66 17.40
N LYS A 50 35.28 9.94 16.81
CA LYS A 50 36.53 9.18 17.02
C LYS A 50 37.03 9.17 18.46
N ASN A 51 36.60 10.14 19.26
CA ASN A 51 37.01 10.34 20.64
C ASN A 51 35.88 10.09 21.65
N VAL A 52 34.69 9.71 21.19
CA VAL A 52 33.53 9.47 22.04
C VAL A 52 33.76 8.19 22.84
N THR A 53 33.62 8.28 24.15
CA THR A 53 33.71 7.15 25.08
C THR A 53 32.33 6.73 25.61
N ASP A 54 31.36 7.64 25.62
CA ASP A 54 30.00 7.38 26.12
C ASP A 54 28.93 7.74 25.09
N MET A 55 28.12 6.75 24.68
CA MET A 55 26.93 6.85 23.83
C MET A 55 25.69 6.24 24.50
N SER A 56 25.70 6.09 25.82
CA SER A 56 24.59 5.49 26.56
C SER A 56 23.29 6.24 26.32
N GLU A 57 22.20 5.50 26.16
CA GLU A 57 20.84 6.02 25.98
C GLU A 57 20.66 7.01 24.82
N MET A 58 21.57 7.05 23.84
CA MET A 58 21.60 8.09 22.80
C MET A 58 20.27 8.22 22.05
N PHE A 59 19.61 7.11 21.71
CA PHE A 59 18.29 7.05 21.07
C PHE A 59 17.24 6.41 21.99
N SER A 60 17.46 6.41 23.30
CA SER A 60 16.50 5.81 24.23
C SER A 60 15.16 6.53 24.17
N GLY A 61 14.05 5.79 24.03
CA GLY A 61 12.70 6.35 23.98
C GLY A 61 12.31 7.05 22.66
N VAL A 62 13.14 6.97 21.62
CA VAL A 62 12.84 7.50 20.27
C VAL A 62 11.90 6.53 19.52
N SER A 63 10.65 6.47 19.97
CA SER A 63 9.71 5.40 19.60
C SER A 63 9.14 5.48 18.17
N LYS A 64 9.29 6.60 17.47
CA LYS A 64 8.85 6.75 16.06
C LYS A 64 9.95 6.57 15.03
N LEU A 65 11.21 6.44 15.46
CA LEU A 65 12.32 6.24 14.53
C LEU A 65 12.34 4.78 14.04
N GLN A 66 12.14 4.60 12.74
CA GLN A 66 12.11 3.28 12.08
C GLN A 66 13.40 2.96 11.31
N ASN A 67 14.12 4.00 10.87
CA ASN A 67 15.31 3.84 10.03
C ASN A 67 16.47 4.63 10.66
N LEU A 68 17.63 3.98 10.81
CA LEU A 68 18.81 4.62 11.36
C LEU A 68 20.07 4.21 10.59
N ASP A 69 20.87 5.19 10.17
CA ASP A 69 22.20 4.99 9.63
C ASP A 69 23.23 5.59 10.59
N ILE A 70 24.09 4.73 11.16
CA ILE A 70 25.22 5.12 12.00
C ILE A 70 26.53 4.53 11.45
N SER A 71 26.56 4.21 10.16
CA SER A 71 27.72 3.55 9.53
C SER A 71 29.00 4.37 9.61
N GLU A 72 28.88 5.70 9.71
CA GLU A 72 30.01 6.61 9.85
C GLU A 72 30.51 6.76 11.30
N PHE A 73 29.82 6.17 12.29
CA PHE A 73 30.21 6.30 13.70
C PHE A 73 31.45 5.47 14.00
N ASP A 74 32.45 6.13 14.58
CA ASP A 74 33.65 5.50 15.10
C ASP A 74 33.45 5.15 16.58
N MET A 75 32.94 3.96 16.84
CA MET A 75 32.63 3.48 18.19
C MET A 75 33.82 2.73 18.82
N ARG A 76 35.01 2.73 18.20
CA ARG A 76 36.16 1.94 18.68
C ARG A 76 36.61 2.34 20.09
N LYS A 77 36.44 3.62 20.46
CA LYS A 77 36.73 4.15 21.80
C LYS A 77 35.52 4.15 22.75
N VAL A 78 34.32 3.79 22.27
CA VAL A 78 33.13 3.74 23.11
C VAL A 78 33.26 2.60 24.12
N THR A 79 33.15 2.95 25.39
CA THR A 79 33.17 2.01 26.53
C THR A 79 31.79 1.87 27.17
N ASN A 80 30.88 2.80 26.91
CA ASN A 80 29.51 2.78 27.40
C ASN A 80 28.50 3.03 26.27
N SER A 81 27.82 1.98 25.82
CA SER A 81 26.73 1.98 24.82
C SER A 81 25.40 1.52 25.42
N ASN A 82 25.30 1.42 26.75
CA ASN A 82 24.13 0.88 27.43
C ASN A 82 22.84 1.55 26.96
N LYS A 83 21.83 0.73 26.63
CA LYS A 83 20.48 1.19 26.27
C LYS A 83 20.44 2.17 25.09
N ILE A 84 21.44 2.16 24.21
CA ILE A 84 21.55 3.09 23.08
C ILE A 84 20.28 3.11 22.20
N PHE A 85 19.60 1.97 22.02
CA PHE A 85 18.37 1.83 21.25
C PHE A 85 17.12 1.46 22.09
N GLU A 86 17.18 1.54 23.42
CA GLU A 86 16.09 1.11 24.29
C GLU A 86 14.79 1.89 23.96
N GLY A 87 13.67 1.17 23.76
CA GLY A 87 12.38 1.82 23.45
C GLY A 87 12.27 2.43 22.05
N THR A 88 13.21 2.15 21.15
CA THR A 88 13.06 2.43 19.71
C THR A 88 12.22 1.37 19.02
N ASN A 89 11.69 1.70 17.83
CA ASN A 89 10.95 0.77 16.97
C ASN A 89 11.64 0.66 15.60
N LEU A 90 12.95 0.44 15.61
CA LEU A 90 13.73 0.32 14.38
C LEU A 90 13.27 -0.88 13.56
N GLU A 91 13.18 -0.70 12.25
CA GLU A 91 12.90 -1.73 11.25
C GLU A 91 14.06 -1.91 10.27
N ARG A 92 14.92 -0.87 10.15
CA ARG A 92 16.15 -0.87 9.35
C ARG A 92 17.27 -0.17 10.10
N ILE A 93 18.44 -0.77 10.13
CA ILE A 93 19.65 -0.13 10.63
C ILE A 93 20.84 -0.37 9.70
N THR A 94 21.63 0.65 9.44
CA THR A 94 22.87 0.56 8.66
C THR A 94 24.07 0.83 9.56
N LEU A 95 25.00 -0.11 9.55
CA LEU A 95 26.20 -0.16 10.37
C LEU A 95 27.44 -0.16 9.48
N GLY A 96 28.56 0.27 10.02
CA GLY A 96 29.86 0.34 9.36
C GLY A 96 30.93 -0.35 10.18
N ALA A 97 32.09 -0.56 9.57
CA ALA A 97 33.19 -1.37 10.13
C ALA A 97 33.72 -0.87 11.48
N ARG A 98 33.46 0.39 11.84
CA ARG A 98 33.90 1.00 13.11
C ARG A 98 32.82 1.06 14.18
N ASN A 99 31.62 0.53 13.91
CA ASN A 99 30.63 0.35 14.95
C ASN A 99 31.03 -0.80 15.89
N LYS A 100 30.67 -0.66 17.16
CA LYS A 100 31.09 -1.56 18.24
C LYS A 100 29.96 -1.72 19.24
N PHE A 101 29.58 -2.96 19.50
CA PHE A 101 28.49 -3.28 20.41
C PHE A 101 28.92 -4.31 21.45
N SER A 102 28.37 -4.19 22.65
CA SER A 102 28.48 -5.19 23.71
C SER A 102 27.36 -6.22 23.58
N LYS A 103 27.47 -7.33 24.31
CA LYS A 103 26.42 -8.35 24.38
C LYS A 103 25.08 -7.84 24.94
N LYS A 104 25.09 -6.68 25.62
CA LYS A 104 23.89 -6.04 26.18
C LYS A 104 23.21 -5.10 25.18
N ASP A 105 23.89 -4.77 24.08
CA ASP A 105 23.34 -3.88 23.07
C ASP A 105 22.45 -4.69 22.12
N VAL A 106 21.16 -4.45 22.26
CA VAL A 106 20.11 -5.07 21.46
C VAL A 106 19.49 -4.00 20.56
N ILE A 107 19.10 -4.39 19.35
CA ILE A 107 18.30 -3.54 18.47
C ILE A 107 16.83 -3.98 18.61
N PRO A 108 16.03 -3.32 19.45
CA PRO A 108 14.63 -3.68 19.62
C PRO A 108 13.82 -3.25 18.40
N ASN A 109 12.70 -3.94 18.20
CA ASN A 109 11.63 -3.48 17.32
C ASN A 109 10.28 -3.72 18.00
N LYS A 110 9.26 -2.97 17.57
CA LYS A 110 7.91 -3.01 18.17
C LYS A 110 7.34 -4.41 18.29
N ASN A 111 7.65 -5.26 17.31
CA ASN A 111 7.04 -6.57 17.12
C ASN A 111 7.91 -7.71 17.66
N LYS A 112 9.04 -7.41 18.31
CA LYS A 112 9.95 -8.44 18.82
C LYS A 112 10.32 -9.46 17.73
N LEU A 113 10.73 -8.98 16.56
CA LEU A 113 11.08 -9.82 15.43
C LEU A 113 12.60 -9.99 15.28
N VAL A 114 13.02 -10.96 14.47
CA VAL A 114 14.43 -11.27 14.16
C VAL A 114 14.96 -10.33 13.08
N TRP A 115 16.22 -9.90 13.20
CA TRP A 115 16.94 -9.10 12.22
C TRP A 115 17.77 -9.97 11.28
N ARG A 116 17.87 -9.56 10.02
CA ARG A 116 18.68 -10.19 8.96
C ARG A 116 19.47 -9.17 8.17
N ALA A 117 20.67 -9.53 7.74
CA ALA A 117 21.48 -8.70 6.86
C ALA A 117 20.98 -8.73 5.41
N ILE A 118 21.18 -7.62 4.71
CA ILE A 118 20.96 -7.49 3.27
C ILE A 118 22.20 -6.93 2.57
N ASP A 119 22.42 -7.36 1.33
CA ASP A 119 23.47 -6.85 0.45
C ASP A 119 23.14 -5.45 -0.12
N GLU A 120 24.03 -4.90 -0.95
CA GLU A 120 23.86 -3.58 -1.57
C GLU A 120 22.64 -3.49 -2.50
N ASP A 121 22.21 -4.62 -3.06
CA ASP A 121 21.04 -4.75 -3.93
C ASP A 121 19.74 -5.01 -3.14
N GLY A 122 19.84 -5.21 -1.82
CA GLY A 122 18.73 -5.46 -0.91
C GLY A 122 18.34 -6.93 -0.76
N ASN A 123 19.12 -7.86 -1.32
CA ASN A 123 18.88 -9.30 -1.15
C ASN A 123 19.36 -9.77 0.23
N LEU A 124 18.70 -10.78 0.78
CA LEU A 124 19.10 -11.37 2.06
C LEU A 124 20.48 -12.01 1.95
N GLU A 125 21.40 -11.57 2.81
CA GLU A 125 22.68 -12.25 2.95
C GLU A 125 22.51 -13.55 3.73
N LYS A 126 23.31 -14.54 3.34
CA LYS A 126 23.33 -15.84 4.00
C LYS A 126 23.94 -15.72 5.40
N ASP A 127 23.35 -16.41 6.37
CA ASP A 127 23.97 -16.72 7.66
C ASP A 127 24.18 -15.55 8.66
N MET A 128 23.47 -14.42 8.52
CA MET A 128 23.56 -13.31 9.49
C MET A 128 22.20 -12.92 10.09
N THR A 129 21.88 -13.49 11.26
CA THR A 129 20.61 -13.26 11.97
C THR A 129 20.81 -13.03 13.46
N PHE A 130 20.06 -12.10 14.06
CA PHE A 130 20.03 -11.89 15.52
C PHE A 130 18.65 -11.47 16.04
N SER A 131 18.35 -11.79 17.30
CA SER A 131 17.07 -11.48 17.94
C SER A 131 17.02 -10.05 18.48
N SER A 132 15.82 -9.46 18.55
CA SER A 132 15.56 -8.16 19.18
C SER A 132 15.41 -8.22 20.71
N TYR A 133 15.76 -9.35 21.31
CA TYR A 133 15.81 -9.57 22.76
C TYR A 133 17.00 -10.46 23.10
N GLU A 134 17.48 -10.37 24.35
CA GLU A 134 18.50 -11.26 24.88
C GLU A 134 18.00 -12.72 24.85
N SER A 135 18.30 -13.43 23.77
CA SER A 135 18.07 -14.87 23.66
C SER A 135 19.39 -15.54 23.31
N ASN A 136 20.02 -16.15 24.32
CA ASN A 136 21.04 -17.19 24.20
C ASN A 136 22.22 -16.94 23.23
N GLY A 137 22.75 -15.72 23.14
CA GLY A 137 24.10 -15.47 22.62
C GLY A 137 24.22 -14.77 21.26
N HIS A 138 23.17 -14.72 20.44
CA HIS A 138 23.23 -14.07 19.12
C HIS A 138 22.93 -12.57 19.22
N THR A 139 23.94 -11.78 19.57
CA THR A 139 23.84 -10.32 19.70
C THR A 139 24.64 -9.64 18.61
N LEU A 140 24.35 -8.37 18.33
CA LEU A 140 25.05 -7.57 17.31
C LEU A 140 26.58 -7.54 17.50
N SER A 141 27.03 -7.74 18.74
CA SER A 141 28.44 -7.81 19.13
C SER A 141 29.24 -8.95 18.47
N GLU A 142 28.59 -10.01 17.96
CA GLU A 142 29.26 -11.06 17.18
C GLU A 142 29.76 -10.57 15.81
N TYR A 143 29.18 -9.49 15.30
CA TYR A 143 29.43 -8.99 13.95
C TYR A 143 30.18 -7.65 13.93
N TYR A 144 30.02 -6.86 14.99
CA TYR A 144 30.58 -5.52 15.14
C TYR A 144 31.26 -5.37 16.49
N ASP A 145 32.47 -5.89 16.59
CA ASP A 145 33.33 -5.88 17.80
C ASP A 145 34.33 -4.71 17.84
N GLY A 146 34.32 -3.86 16.81
CA GLY A 146 35.26 -2.75 16.63
C GLY A 146 36.62 -3.15 16.05
N MET A 147 36.79 -4.40 15.58
CA MET A 147 38.01 -4.88 14.90
C MET A 147 37.93 -4.81 13.36
N GLY A 148 36.79 -4.40 12.79
CA GLY A 148 36.71 -4.02 11.37
C GLY A 148 36.54 -5.16 10.37
N ASN A 149 35.97 -6.29 10.79
CA ASN A 149 35.94 -7.50 9.95
C ASN A 149 34.79 -7.55 8.93
N LYS A 150 33.75 -6.73 9.08
CA LYS A 150 32.66 -6.58 8.11
C LYS A 150 32.46 -5.10 7.80
N GLY A 151 32.36 -4.78 6.51
CA GLY A 151 32.22 -3.42 6.01
C GLY A 151 30.89 -2.76 6.40
N ARG A 152 30.42 -1.86 5.54
CA ARG A 152 29.07 -1.30 5.63
C ARG A 152 28.07 -2.44 5.46
N GLN A 153 27.11 -2.58 6.37
CA GLN A 153 26.03 -3.58 6.31
C GLN A 153 24.71 -2.95 6.71
N THR A 154 23.65 -3.33 6.02
CA THR A 154 22.29 -3.02 6.45
C THR A 154 21.60 -4.27 7.00
N PHE A 155 20.87 -4.08 8.10
CA PHE A 155 19.99 -5.08 8.69
C PHE A 155 18.54 -4.63 8.63
N ILE A 156 17.65 -5.58 8.42
CA ILE A 156 16.20 -5.40 8.40
C ILE A 156 15.51 -6.46 9.27
N VAL A 157 14.33 -6.15 9.78
CA VAL A 157 13.49 -7.09 10.53
C VAL A 157 12.79 -8.08 9.58
N ASN A 158 12.74 -9.39 9.89
CA ASN A 158 12.33 -10.45 8.96
C ASN A 158 10.80 -10.43 8.61
N TYR A 159 10.49 -10.14 7.33
CA TYR A 159 9.15 -9.90 6.75
C TYR A 159 8.44 -11.16 6.16
N HIS A 160 8.59 -12.36 6.74
CA HIS A 160 8.02 -13.63 6.21
C HIS A 160 6.53 -13.86 6.55
N VAL A 161 5.70 -12.83 6.41
CA VAL A 161 4.25 -12.94 6.56
C VAL A 161 3.61 -12.80 5.18
N LEU A 162 2.94 -13.85 4.71
CA LEU A 162 2.07 -13.78 3.54
C LEU A 162 0.63 -13.62 4.00
N ILE A 163 -0.03 -12.62 3.43
CA ILE A 163 -1.47 -12.41 3.57
C ILE A 163 -2.13 -12.94 2.29
N ILE A 164 -2.95 -13.98 2.42
CA ILE A 164 -3.74 -14.55 1.32
C ILE A 164 -5.17 -14.01 1.44
N PRO A 165 -5.63 -13.18 0.49
CA PRO A 165 -7.01 -12.72 0.50
C PRO A 165 -7.99 -13.89 0.34
N SER A 166 -9.08 -13.90 1.13
CA SER A 166 -10.13 -14.93 1.02
C SER A 166 -11.54 -14.41 1.31
N ASN A 167 -12.56 -15.18 0.93
CA ASN A 167 -13.97 -14.89 1.23
C ASN A 167 -14.37 -15.10 2.71
N LEU A 168 -13.47 -15.64 3.55
CA LEU A 168 -13.66 -15.77 5.00
C LEU A 168 -12.75 -14.83 5.80
N GLY A 169 -12.21 -13.80 5.13
CA GLY A 169 -11.21 -12.89 5.69
C GLY A 169 -9.79 -13.32 5.33
N ASP A 170 -8.86 -12.38 5.44
CA ASP A 170 -7.46 -12.58 5.08
C ASP A 170 -6.83 -13.70 5.91
N GLN A 171 -6.16 -14.64 5.23
CA GLN A 171 -5.45 -15.74 5.86
C GLN A 171 -3.97 -15.37 6.00
N VAL A 172 -3.45 -15.46 7.22
CA VAL A 172 -2.08 -15.06 7.55
C VAL A 172 -1.22 -16.30 7.67
N ILE A 173 -0.11 -16.33 6.94
CA ILE A 173 0.91 -17.39 7.03
C ILE A 173 2.23 -16.77 7.42
N GLU A 174 2.77 -17.24 8.53
CA GLU A 174 4.06 -16.81 9.07
C GLU A 174 5.17 -17.81 8.73
N ASN A 175 6.42 -17.36 8.79
CA ASN A 175 7.63 -18.19 8.68
C ASN A 175 7.79 -18.91 7.32
N ILE A 176 7.43 -18.24 6.22
CA ILE A 176 7.63 -18.78 4.87
C ILE A 176 9.11 -18.81 4.51
N THR A 177 9.69 -19.99 4.39
CA THR A 177 11.08 -20.22 3.95
C THR A 177 11.13 -20.30 2.43
N VAL A 178 11.92 -19.45 1.78
CA VAL A 178 12.10 -19.48 0.32
C VAL A 178 13.52 -19.91 -0.05
N ASN A 179 13.62 -21.00 -0.82
CA ASN A 179 14.85 -21.38 -1.51
C ASN A 179 14.86 -20.67 -2.87
N SER A 180 15.99 -20.04 -3.20
CA SER A 180 16.22 -19.17 -4.36
C SER A 180 15.42 -19.54 -5.62
N GLY A 181 14.48 -18.66 -5.96
CA GLY A 181 13.62 -18.69 -7.15
C GLY A 181 12.50 -17.67 -6.93
N ASN A 182 12.21 -16.82 -7.92
CA ASN A 182 11.39 -15.61 -7.81
C ASN A 182 9.92 -15.81 -7.32
N SER A 183 9.53 -17.05 -6.99
CA SER A 183 8.23 -17.42 -6.44
C SER A 183 8.32 -18.67 -5.57
N VAL A 184 7.56 -18.74 -4.49
CA VAL A 184 7.39 -19.90 -3.60
C VAL A 184 5.94 -20.35 -3.58
N ASN A 185 5.69 -21.66 -3.61
CA ASN A 185 4.34 -22.18 -3.38
C ASN A 185 4.10 -22.34 -1.88
N VAL A 186 3.06 -21.69 -1.38
CA VAL A 186 2.69 -21.64 0.03
C VAL A 186 1.35 -22.37 0.23
N LYS A 187 1.31 -23.30 1.18
CA LYS A 187 0.10 -24.08 1.48
C LYS A 187 -1.03 -23.18 1.96
N VAL A 188 -2.21 -23.33 1.36
CA VAL A 188 -3.42 -22.63 1.79
C VAL A 188 -3.88 -23.18 3.15
N PRO A 189 -4.24 -22.32 4.13
CA PRO A 189 -4.65 -22.79 5.45
C PRO A 189 -5.93 -23.64 5.38
N VAL A 190 -5.95 -24.75 6.12
CA VAL A 190 -7.13 -25.62 6.22
C VAL A 190 -8.08 -25.06 7.27
N ILE A 191 -9.30 -24.75 6.87
CA ILE A 191 -10.36 -24.27 7.76
C ILE A 191 -11.36 -25.40 8.00
N LYS A 192 -11.58 -25.78 9.27
CA LYS A 192 -12.50 -26.86 9.63
C LYS A 192 -13.92 -26.56 9.12
N GLY A 193 -14.49 -27.50 8.38
CA GLY A 193 -15.84 -27.39 7.82
C GLY A 193 -15.90 -26.66 6.47
N TYR A 194 -14.77 -26.25 5.90
CA TYR A 194 -14.70 -25.62 4.58
C TYR A 194 -13.70 -26.34 3.68
N THR A 195 -13.95 -26.28 2.37
CA THR A 195 -13.01 -26.72 1.33
C THR A 195 -12.52 -25.50 0.57
N ALA A 196 -11.21 -25.27 0.56
CA ALA A 196 -10.58 -24.26 -0.29
C ALA A 196 -10.60 -24.71 -1.75
N ASP A 197 -10.80 -23.77 -2.67
CA ASP A 197 -10.68 -23.98 -4.12
C ASP A 197 -9.25 -24.30 -4.56
N LYS A 198 -8.25 -23.94 -3.74
CA LYS A 198 -6.83 -24.16 -3.97
C LYS A 198 -6.15 -24.81 -2.76
N LYS A 199 -5.16 -25.66 -3.04
CA LYS A 199 -4.32 -26.29 -2.01
C LYS A 199 -3.08 -25.46 -1.68
N ASP A 200 -2.61 -24.69 -2.65
CA ASP A 200 -1.40 -23.87 -2.58
C ASP A 200 -1.66 -22.55 -3.31
N VAL A 201 -0.96 -21.50 -2.92
CA VAL A 201 -0.86 -20.24 -3.68
C VAL A 201 0.60 -19.96 -4.02
N THR A 202 0.84 -19.43 -5.21
CA THR A 202 2.14 -18.91 -5.58
C THR A 202 2.32 -17.53 -4.96
N ALA A 203 3.37 -17.38 -4.16
CA ALA A 203 3.77 -16.13 -3.54
C ALA A 203 5.08 -15.64 -4.14
N PHE A 204 5.19 -14.35 -4.35
CA PHE A 204 6.31 -13.67 -4.95
C PHE A 204 7.01 -12.81 -3.90
N ILE A 205 8.33 -12.78 -3.97
CA ILE A 205 9.16 -11.90 -3.14
C ILE A 205 9.60 -10.73 -4.00
N ASN A 206 9.38 -9.50 -3.51
CA ASN A 206 9.93 -8.31 -4.15
C ASN A 206 11.38 -8.03 -3.68
N ASN A 207 12.07 -7.09 -4.32
CA ASN A 207 13.44 -6.70 -3.98
C ASN A 207 13.59 -6.08 -2.56
N TYR A 208 12.49 -5.93 -1.83
CA TYR A 208 12.44 -5.47 -0.44
C TYR A 208 12.11 -6.60 0.55
N GLY A 209 12.10 -7.86 0.10
CA GLY A 209 11.84 -9.04 0.94
C GLY A 209 10.37 -9.23 1.36
N THR A 210 9.43 -8.46 0.80
CA THR A 210 8.00 -8.60 1.08
C THR A 210 7.43 -9.77 0.29
N ILE A 211 6.76 -10.70 0.97
CA ILE A 211 6.08 -11.85 0.37
C ILE A 211 4.64 -11.45 0.04
N THR A 212 4.26 -11.55 -1.22
CA THR A 212 2.92 -11.18 -1.69
C THR A 212 2.35 -12.27 -2.58
N THR A 213 1.03 -12.47 -2.59
CA THR A 213 0.39 -13.33 -3.58
C THR A 213 -0.66 -12.52 -4.34
N GLU A 214 -0.83 -12.86 -5.61
CA GLU A 214 -1.93 -12.33 -6.41
C GLU A 214 -3.19 -13.18 -6.32
N GLU A 215 -3.04 -14.37 -5.75
CA GLU A 215 -4.07 -15.38 -5.69
C GLU A 215 -5.03 -15.12 -4.54
N ILE A 216 -6.32 -15.18 -4.86
CA ILE A 216 -7.41 -15.18 -3.90
C ILE A 216 -7.85 -16.63 -3.70
N VAL A 217 -8.15 -16.99 -2.45
CA VAL A 217 -8.69 -18.30 -2.08
C VAL A 217 -10.17 -18.17 -1.77
N HIS A 218 -10.97 -19.11 -2.29
CA HIS A 218 -12.38 -19.21 -1.98
C HIS A 218 -12.66 -20.50 -1.20
N TYR A 219 -13.17 -20.33 0.02
CA TYR A 219 -13.63 -21.41 0.88
C TYR A 219 -15.12 -21.67 0.67
N THR A 220 -15.48 -22.92 0.39
CA THR A 220 -16.87 -23.40 0.28
C THR A 220 -17.22 -24.19 1.53
N LEU A 221 -18.36 -23.88 2.16
CA LEU A 221 -18.84 -24.63 3.33
C LEU A 221 -19.13 -26.08 2.93
N ASN A 222 -18.56 -27.02 3.66
CA ASN A 222 -18.80 -28.44 3.44
C ASN A 222 -20.22 -28.77 3.89
N SER A 223 -21.04 -29.25 2.97
CA SER A 223 -22.36 -29.78 3.31
C SER A 223 -22.20 -30.82 4.42
N LYS A 224 -22.88 -30.63 5.56
CA LYS A 224 -23.02 -31.71 6.53
C LYS A 224 -23.60 -32.94 5.78
N PRO A 225 -23.16 -34.17 6.10
CA PRO A 225 -23.90 -35.35 5.67
C PRO A 225 -25.33 -35.17 6.18
N SER A 226 -26.33 -35.36 5.32
CA SER A 226 -27.71 -35.37 5.77
C SER A 226 -27.84 -36.44 6.85
N GLU A 227 -28.25 -36.05 8.05
CA GLU A 227 -28.76 -37.01 9.02
C GLU A 227 -29.95 -37.71 8.37
N SER A 228 -29.75 -39.00 8.09
CA SER A 228 -30.80 -39.91 7.69
C SER A 228 -31.77 -40.04 8.86
N ASN A 229 -32.85 -39.27 8.85
CA ASN A 229 -34.01 -39.56 9.68
C ASN A 229 -34.77 -40.74 9.07
N ASN A 230 -34.37 -41.94 9.49
CA ASN A 230 -35.21 -43.13 9.46
C ASN A 230 -36.14 -43.09 10.67
N GLY A 231 -37.45 -43.05 10.43
CA GLY A 231 -38.48 -43.18 11.46
C GLY A 231 -39.86 -42.93 10.88
N GLY A 232 -40.55 -44.00 10.47
CA GLY A 232 -41.90 -43.96 9.92
C GLY A 232 -43.02 -43.92 10.97
N LEU A 233 -44.25 -43.95 10.43
CA LEU A 233 -45.59 -43.91 11.04
C LEU A 233 -46.11 -42.47 11.24
N GLN A 234 -47.30 -42.05 10.79
CA GLN A 234 -48.51 -42.76 10.35
C GLN A 234 -49.45 -41.75 9.66
N LYS A 235 -50.26 -42.21 8.69
CA LYS A 235 -51.42 -41.51 8.11
C LYS A 235 -52.57 -41.45 9.14
N PRO A 236 -53.35 -40.35 9.22
CA PRO A 236 -54.78 -40.42 8.86
C PRO A 236 -55.21 -39.19 8.01
N SER A 237 -55.90 -39.37 6.88
CA SER A 237 -57.37 -39.23 6.74
C SER A 237 -57.86 -37.78 6.66
N ASN A 238 -58.28 -37.41 5.45
CA ASN A 238 -59.02 -36.20 5.06
C ASN A 238 -60.36 -36.07 5.84
N PRO A 239 -61.05 -34.90 5.87
CA PRO A 239 -61.76 -34.48 4.66
C PRO A 239 -61.95 -32.95 4.43
N SER A 240 -62.10 -32.63 3.15
CA SER A 240 -63.01 -31.64 2.54
C SER A 240 -63.10 -30.20 3.10
N GLY A 241 -62.71 -29.24 2.25
CA GLY A 241 -63.14 -27.84 2.32
C GLY A 241 -63.03 -27.18 0.95
N THR A 242 -64.15 -27.15 0.24
CA THR A 242 -64.41 -26.44 -1.03
C THR A 242 -64.19 -24.93 -0.91
N GLY A 243 -63.58 -24.31 -1.92
CA GLY A 243 -63.55 -22.85 -2.08
C GLY A 243 -63.11 -22.45 -3.49
N ASN A 244 -64.10 -22.12 -4.32
CA ASN A 244 -63.98 -21.68 -5.71
C ASN A 244 -63.28 -20.33 -5.91
N ASN A 245 -62.62 -20.21 -7.08
CA ASN A 245 -62.46 -19.03 -7.95
C ASN A 245 -62.26 -17.63 -7.34
N SER A 246 -61.19 -16.96 -7.75
CA SER A 246 -61.31 -15.94 -8.81
C SER A 246 -59.94 -15.39 -9.21
N SER A 247 -59.56 -15.65 -10.45
CA SER A 247 -58.54 -14.93 -11.20
C SER A 247 -59.08 -13.55 -11.58
N SER A 248 -58.61 -12.49 -10.92
CA SER A 248 -58.88 -11.11 -11.34
C SER A 248 -57.73 -10.60 -12.20
N GLN A 249 -57.77 -10.92 -13.50
CA GLN A 249 -57.04 -10.17 -14.52
C GLN A 249 -57.63 -8.75 -14.59
N THR A 250 -56.84 -7.75 -14.27
CA THR A 250 -57.19 -6.34 -14.50
C THR A 250 -57.06 -6.01 -15.99
N LYS A 251 -58.17 -5.54 -16.58
CA LYS A 251 -58.29 -5.08 -17.99
C LYS A 251 -57.36 -3.89 -18.30
N PRO A 252 -56.81 -3.78 -19.52
CA PRO A 252 -56.13 -2.58 -19.97
C PRO A 252 -57.11 -1.45 -20.35
N GLN A 253 -56.84 -0.25 -19.86
CA GLN A 253 -57.59 0.98 -20.13
C GLN A 253 -57.13 1.57 -21.48
N LYS A 254 -58.04 1.67 -22.47
CA LYS A 254 -57.81 2.41 -23.74
C LYS A 254 -58.17 3.88 -23.51
N ASP A 255 -57.18 4.76 -23.55
CA ASP A 255 -57.41 6.22 -23.54
C ASP A 255 -57.75 6.76 -24.94
N LYS A 256 -58.43 7.92 -24.98
CA LYS A 256 -59.08 8.59 -26.12
C LYS A 256 -58.22 8.88 -27.38
N ASN A 257 -56.96 8.44 -27.43
CA ASN A 257 -56.02 8.64 -28.56
C ASN A 257 -55.55 7.34 -29.27
N ASN A 258 -56.19 6.19 -29.00
CA ASN A 258 -55.84 4.88 -29.58
C ASN A 258 -54.40 4.41 -29.26
N THR A 259 -53.87 4.86 -28.12
CA THR A 259 -52.54 4.52 -27.61
C THR A 259 -52.64 3.31 -26.67
N ILE A 260 -51.88 2.27 -26.95
CA ILE A 260 -51.71 1.08 -26.12
C ILE A 260 -50.53 1.33 -25.17
N LYS A 261 -50.70 1.03 -23.87
CA LYS A 261 -49.61 1.01 -22.87
C LYS A 261 -49.43 -0.43 -22.40
N ALA A 262 -48.22 -0.97 -22.52
CA ALA A 262 -47.92 -2.35 -22.15
C ALA A 262 -46.51 -2.47 -21.57
N ASN A 263 -46.27 -3.51 -20.77
CA ASN A 263 -44.92 -3.87 -20.36
C ASN A 263 -44.35 -4.88 -21.36
N VAL A 264 -43.16 -4.60 -21.87
CA VAL A 264 -42.37 -5.57 -22.63
C VAL A 264 -41.35 -6.22 -21.69
N THR A 265 -41.19 -7.53 -21.80
CA THR A 265 -40.11 -8.27 -21.15
C THR A 265 -38.94 -8.36 -22.11
N ILE A 266 -37.75 -7.94 -21.67
CA ILE A 266 -36.50 -8.04 -22.42
C ILE A 266 -35.63 -9.06 -21.69
N SER A 267 -35.23 -10.13 -22.40
CA SER A 267 -34.38 -11.16 -21.81
C SER A 267 -32.91 -10.74 -21.80
N THR A 268 -32.26 -10.95 -20.66
CA THR A 268 -30.86 -10.57 -20.44
C THR A 268 -30.09 -11.65 -19.70
N ASN A 269 -28.76 -11.61 -19.77
CA ASN A 269 -27.87 -12.51 -19.02
C ASN A 269 -27.83 -12.25 -17.50
N LEU A 270 -28.49 -11.18 -17.01
CA LEU A 270 -28.64 -10.87 -15.59
C LEU A 270 -30.07 -11.10 -15.06
N GLY A 271 -30.93 -11.70 -15.90
CA GLY A 271 -32.35 -11.87 -15.63
C GLY A 271 -33.23 -10.97 -16.51
N ASP A 272 -34.50 -11.33 -16.62
CA ASP A 272 -35.47 -10.59 -17.43
C ASP A 272 -35.80 -9.22 -16.81
N ILE A 273 -35.81 -8.18 -17.66
CA ILE A 273 -36.20 -6.82 -17.26
C ILE A 273 -37.53 -6.43 -17.91
N LYS A 274 -38.36 -5.66 -17.21
CA LYS A 274 -39.66 -5.17 -17.72
C LYS A 274 -39.60 -3.67 -17.95
N VAL A 275 -39.94 -3.24 -19.16
CA VAL A 275 -39.98 -1.82 -19.54
C VAL A 275 -41.38 -1.46 -20.01
N GLN A 276 -41.90 -0.32 -19.55
CA GLN A 276 -43.20 0.17 -19.99
C GLN A 276 -43.05 0.89 -21.34
N VAL A 277 -43.91 0.54 -22.30
CA VAL A 277 -43.92 1.12 -23.64
C VAL A 277 -45.31 1.64 -23.98
N SER A 278 -45.37 2.64 -24.87
CA SER A 278 -46.64 3.14 -25.39
C SER A 278 -46.56 3.54 -26.86
N GLY A 279 -47.65 3.30 -27.60
CA GLY A 279 -47.77 3.57 -29.03
C GLY A 279 -49.04 2.98 -29.64
N LYS A 280 -49.15 3.00 -30.97
CA LYS A 280 -50.30 2.49 -31.72
C LYS A 280 -50.19 0.98 -31.98
N ALA A 281 -51.32 0.35 -32.29
CA ALA A 281 -51.35 -1.06 -32.67
C ALA A 281 -50.50 -1.34 -33.92
N ASN A 282 -49.74 -2.43 -33.88
CA ASN A 282 -48.78 -2.90 -34.89
C ASN A 282 -47.60 -1.95 -35.15
N GLU A 283 -47.37 -0.97 -34.28
CA GLU A 283 -46.22 -0.08 -34.36
C GLU A 283 -44.96 -0.76 -33.82
N LYS A 284 -43.83 -0.59 -34.52
CA LYS A 284 -42.51 -0.94 -34.01
C LYS A 284 -41.86 0.30 -33.41
N LYS A 285 -41.37 0.21 -32.17
CA LYS A 285 -40.77 1.32 -31.45
C LYS A 285 -39.44 0.91 -30.83
N THR A 286 -38.46 1.81 -30.90
CA THR A 286 -37.19 1.65 -30.19
C THR A 286 -37.35 2.08 -28.74
N VAL A 287 -36.84 1.27 -27.82
CA VAL A 287 -36.92 1.50 -26.38
C VAL A 287 -35.52 1.44 -25.80
N ASP A 288 -35.18 2.41 -24.96
CA ASP A 288 -33.88 2.44 -24.30
C ASP A 288 -33.71 1.24 -23.38
N VAL A 289 -32.54 0.62 -23.47
CA VAL A 289 -32.14 -0.44 -22.55
C VAL A 289 -31.78 0.20 -21.21
N PRO A 290 -32.43 -0.20 -20.09
CA PRO A 290 -32.11 0.31 -18.77
C PRO A 290 -30.62 0.18 -18.44
N GLN A 291 -30.02 1.22 -17.90
CA GLN A 291 -28.64 1.15 -17.42
C GLN A 291 -28.57 0.30 -16.15
N THR A 292 -27.49 -0.46 -15.98
CA THR A 292 -27.28 -1.32 -14.82
C THR A 292 -25.91 -1.00 -14.23
N ASP A 293 -25.86 -0.67 -12.94
CA ASP A 293 -24.62 -0.28 -12.26
C ASP A 293 -23.53 -1.35 -12.42
N GLY A 294 -22.36 -0.93 -12.93
CA GLY A 294 -21.22 -1.82 -13.18
C GLY A 294 -21.29 -2.65 -14.46
N TYR A 295 -22.23 -2.39 -15.37
CA TYR A 295 -22.36 -3.09 -16.65
C TYR A 295 -22.66 -2.13 -17.81
N THR A 296 -22.11 -2.43 -18.98
CA THR A 296 -22.48 -1.82 -20.26
C THR A 296 -23.26 -2.82 -21.08
N SER A 297 -24.45 -2.44 -21.55
CA SER A 297 -25.22 -3.28 -22.47
C SER A 297 -24.59 -3.27 -23.86
N ASP A 298 -24.61 -4.43 -24.52
CA ASP A 298 -24.22 -4.58 -25.93
C ASP A 298 -25.11 -3.78 -26.90
N LYS A 299 -26.34 -3.45 -26.46
CA LYS A 299 -27.30 -2.62 -27.19
C LYS A 299 -27.76 -1.45 -26.34
N LYS A 300 -27.86 -0.27 -26.96
CA LYS A 300 -28.43 0.94 -26.33
C LYS A 300 -29.96 0.94 -26.37
N THR A 301 -30.55 0.35 -27.39
CA THR A 301 -32.00 0.26 -27.59
C THR A 301 -32.39 -1.13 -28.08
N VAL A 302 -33.65 -1.51 -27.87
CA VAL A 302 -34.26 -2.70 -28.48
C VAL A 302 -35.52 -2.30 -29.27
N THR A 303 -35.82 -3.04 -30.33
CA THR A 303 -37.05 -2.87 -31.09
C THR A 303 -38.19 -3.66 -30.45
N VAL A 304 -39.31 -2.99 -30.18
CA VAL A 304 -40.49 -3.55 -29.54
C VAL A 304 -41.68 -3.43 -30.48
N LEU A 305 -42.42 -4.52 -30.68
CA LEU A 305 -43.69 -4.53 -31.40
C LEU A 305 -44.84 -4.34 -30.41
N ILE A 306 -45.68 -3.34 -30.65
CA ILE A 306 -46.91 -3.11 -29.90
C ILE A 306 -48.03 -3.85 -30.61
N ASN A 307 -48.52 -4.94 -30.02
CA ASN A 307 -49.52 -5.81 -30.63
C ASN A 307 -50.93 -5.22 -30.50
N ALA A 308 -51.77 -5.45 -31.50
CA ALA A 308 -53.17 -5.00 -31.49
C ALA A 308 -54.00 -5.56 -30.33
N ASN A 309 -53.58 -6.67 -29.72
CA ASN A 309 -54.21 -7.29 -28.55
C ASN A 309 -53.86 -6.60 -27.21
N GLY A 310 -53.08 -5.51 -27.24
CA GLY A 310 -52.73 -4.74 -26.06
C GLY A 310 -51.44 -5.18 -25.36
N THR A 311 -50.68 -6.13 -25.93
CA THR A 311 -49.37 -6.55 -25.39
C THR A 311 -48.21 -5.90 -26.15
N ALA A 312 -47.00 -5.97 -25.59
CA ALA A 312 -45.78 -5.59 -26.28
C ALA A 312 -44.78 -6.75 -26.23
N THR A 313 -44.13 -7.02 -27.36
CA THR A 313 -43.19 -8.14 -27.51
C THR A 313 -41.91 -7.69 -28.19
N THR A 314 -40.81 -8.35 -27.87
CA THR A 314 -39.54 -8.23 -28.60
C THR A 314 -38.94 -9.62 -28.75
N SER A 315 -38.26 -9.87 -29.87
CA SER A 315 -37.41 -11.05 -30.07
C SER A 315 -35.95 -10.77 -29.77
N GLU A 316 -35.61 -9.52 -29.41
CA GLU A 316 -34.25 -9.12 -29.10
C GLU A 316 -33.89 -9.42 -27.65
N SER A 317 -32.72 -10.00 -27.45
CA SER A 317 -32.06 -10.07 -26.15
C SER A 317 -30.97 -9.02 -26.02
N VAL A 318 -30.61 -8.72 -24.76
CA VAL A 318 -29.54 -7.80 -24.38
C VAL A 318 -28.51 -8.55 -23.53
N LYS A 319 -27.23 -8.34 -23.82
CA LYS A 319 -26.13 -8.83 -22.99
C LYS A 319 -25.51 -7.65 -22.25
N TYR A 320 -25.61 -7.67 -20.93
CA TYR A 320 -24.84 -6.82 -20.04
C TYR A 320 -23.43 -7.37 -19.90
N ILE A 321 -22.47 -6.57 -20.34
CA ILE A 321 -21.03 -6.82 -20.21
C ILE A 321 -20.59 -6.11 -18.94
N LYS A 322 -19.99 -6.84 -17.99
CA LYS A 322 -19.48 -6.24 -16.76
C LYS A 322 -18.41 -5.22 -17.14
N ASN A 323 -18.56 -3.99 -16.65
CA ASN A 323 -17.57 -2.95 -16.84
C ASN A 323 -16.38 -3.30 -15.96
N THR A 324 -15.35 -3.87 -16.57
CA THR A 324 -14.08 -4.12 -15.92
C THR A 324 -13.20 -2.90 -16.15
N THR A 325 -13.15 -2.00 -15.17
CA THR A 325 -11.97 -1.15 -15.07
C THR A 325 -10.83 -2.05 -14.66
N GLU A 326 -9.88 -2.24 -15.56
CA GLU A 326 -8.70 -3.04 -15.23
C GLU A 326 -7.92 -2.31 -14.15
N VAL A 327 -7.99 -2.85 -12.93
CA VAL A 327 -7.12 -2.44 -11.84
C VAL A 327 -5.76 -3.06 -12.14
N VAL A 328 -4.84 -2.23 -12.59
CA VAL A 328 -3.48 -2.64 -12.94
C VAL A 328 -2.62 -2.62 -11.69
N ARG A 329 -1.94 -3.73 -11.41
CA ARG A 329 -0.89 -3.74 -10.38
C ARG A 329 0.31 -2.94 -10.86
N LYS A 330 0.68 -1.93 -10.08
CA LYS A 330 1.84 -1.09 -10.36
C LYS A 330 2.33 -0.52 -9.05
N ASN A 331 3.43 -1.08 -8.58
CA ASN A 331 4.11 -0.59 -7.39
C ASN A 331 4.79 0.73 -7.71
N THR A 332 4.39 1.80 -7.01
CA THR A 332 5.01 3.10 -7.15
C THR A 332 4.97 3.83 -5.81
N LEU A 333 6.07 4.52 -5.50
CA LEU A 333 6.08 5.48 -4.40
C LEU A 333 5.45 6.79 -4.89
N ILE A 334 4.58 7.36 -4.07
CA ILE A 334 3.90 8.62 -4.37
C ILE A 334 3.96 9.56 -3.18
N THR A 335 3.86 10.84 -3.48
CA THR A 335 3.74 11.90 -2.47
C THR A 335 2.58 12.81 -2.85
N THR A 336 1.76 13.19 -1.87
CA THR A 336 0.74 14.24 -2.09
C THR A 336 1.42 15.58 -2.35
N PHE A 337 0.96 16.31 -3.35
CA PHE A 337 1.53 17.64 -3.64
C PHE A 337 1.39 18.56 -2.43
N ASN A 338 2.38 19.43 -2.24
CA ASN A 338 2.43 20.35 -1.10
C ASN A 338 1.41 21.50 -1.20
N ASP A 339 0.95 21.83 -2.41
CA ASP A 339 0.04 22.94 -2.70
C ASP A 339 -1.45 22.55 -2.73
N LYS A 340 -1.78 21.25 -2.59
CA LYS A 340 -3.16 20.74 -2.65
C LYS A 340 -3.89 20.75 -1.30
N GLY A 341 -3.19 21.03 -0.21
CA GLY A 341 -3.74 20.85 1.14
C GLY A 341 -4.15 19.40 1.40
N ASN A 342 -5.18 19.20 2.22
CA ASN A 342 -5.68 17.85 2.49
C ASN A 342 -6.37 17.27 1.24
N VAL A 343 -5.93 16.09 0.83
CA VAL A 343 -6.39 15.40 -0.37
C VAL A 343 -7.46 14.37 -0.04
N ILE A 344 -8.55 14.40 -0.80
CA ILE A 344 -9.69 13.49 -0.67
C ILE A 344 -9.33 12.09 -1.20
N LEU A 345 -9.77 11.06 -0.48
CA LEU A 345 -9.74 9.67 -0.94
C LEU A 345 -11.09 9.23 -1.51
N TYR A 346 -11.06 8.15 -2.27
CA TYR A 346 -12.22 7.54 -2.92
C TYR A 346 -12.27 6.04 -2.67
N ASN A 347 -13.47 5.50 -2.51
CA ASN A 347 -13.70 4.06 -2.48
C ASN A 347 -14.13 3.58 -3.85
N LEU A 348 -13.68 2.40 -4.28
CA LEU A 348 -14.01 1.83 -5.58
C LEU A 348 -14.94 0.64 -5.44
N ASP A 349 -16.12 0.72 -6.04
CA ASP A 349 -17.05 -0.41 -6.19
C ASP A 349 -17.30 -0.66 -7.68
N GLY A 350 -16.66 -1.70 -8.23
CA GLY A 350 -16.63 -1.97 -9.66
C GLY A 350 -15.95 -0.85 -10.44
N THR A 351 -16.76 0.04 -11.05
CA THR A 351 -16.29 1.24 -11.77
C THR A 351 -16.69 2.54 -11.09
N LYS A 352 -17.42 2.47 -9.97
CA LYS A 352 -17.99 3.64 -9.28
C LYS A 352 -17.05 4.09 -8.18
N LEU A 353 -16.68 5.38 -8.22
CA LEU A 353 -15.93 6.03 -7.15
C LEU A 353 -16.88 6.79 -6.23
N THR A 354 -16.83 6.49 -4.94
CA THR A 354 -17.52 7.27 -3.90
C THR A 354 -16.50 7.99 -3.03
N ARG A 355 -16.82 9.21 -2.59
CA ARG A 355 -15.92 9.97 -1.73
C ARG A 355 -15.78 9.27 -0.37
N SER A 356 -14.55 9.14 0.12
CA SER A 356 -14.25 8.68 1.47
C SER A 356 -14.33 9.85 2.46
N ASP A 357 -14.64 9.54 3.72
CA ASP A 357 -14.58 10.48 4.83
C ASP A 357 -13.13 10.74 5.30
N ARG A 358 -12.18 9.94 4.79
CA ARG A 358 -10.75 10.09 5.08
C ARG A 358 -10.06 10.98 4.05
N MET A 359 -9.07 11.72 4.53
CA MET A 359 -8.22 12.59 3.73
C MET A 359 -6.76 12.38 4.09
N LEU A 360 -5.87 12.60 3.13
CA LEU A 360 -4.43 12.58 3.34
C LEU A 360 -3.90 14.00 3.46
N ALA A 361 -2.98 14.24 4.39
CA ALA A 361 -2.32 15.54 4.47
C ALA A 361 -1.43 15.79 3.24
N SER A 362 -1.26 17.06 2.86
CA SER A 362 -0.30 17.46 1.83
C SER A 362 1.13 17.07 2.19
N ASN A 363 1.97 16.82 1.19
CA ASN A 363 3.38 16.45 1.36
C ASN A 363 3.62 15.22 2.24
N THR A 364 2.76 14.20 2.12
CA THR A 364 2.93 12.91 2.79
C THR A 364 3.22 11.80 1.79
N ASP A 365 4.10 10.88 2.18
CA ASP A 365 4.59 9.78 1.35
C ASP A 365 3.70 8.55 1.51
N TRP A 366 3.38 7.91 0.39
CA TRP A 366 2.53 6.73 0.34
C TRP A 366 3.10 5.71 -0.65
N PHE A 367 2.83 4.45 -0.36
CA PHE A 367 3.02 3.38 -1.32
C PHE A 367 1.70 3.13 -2.05
N SER A 368 1.76 3.05 -3.38
CA SER A 368 0.64 2.58 -4.18
C SER A 368 1.00 1.29 -4.89
N ASP A 369 0.15 0.29 -4.74
CA ASP A 369 0.35 -1.04 -5.31
C ASP A 369 -0.53 -1.28 -6.55
N ARG A 370 -1.52 -0.42 -6.76
CA ARG A 370 -2.50 -0.54 -7.83
C ARG A 370 -2.88 0.82 -8.39
N GLN A 371 -3.15 0.84 -9.68
CA GLN A 371 -3.72 1.99 -10.36
C GLN A 371 -4.96 1.58 -11.16
N VAL A 372 -5.88 2.51 -11.36
CA VAL A 372 -7.06 2.33 -12.19
C VAL A 372 -7.34 3.63 -12.93
N THR A 373 -7.80 3.53 -14.18
CA THR A 373 -8.23 4.70 -14.96
C THR A 373 -9.73 4.67 -15.14
N ILE A 374 -10.44 5.62 -14.53
CA ILE A 374 -11.89 5.76 -14.64
C ILE A 374 -12.16 7.09 -15.35
N ASP A 375 -12.88 7.05 -16.47
CA ASP A 375 -13.19 8.23 -17.30
C ASP A 375 -11.93 9.04 -17.70
N GLY A 376 -10.84 8.34 -18.01
CA GLY A 376 -9.56 8.96 -18.38
C GLY A 376 -8.78 9.56 -17.20
N ILE A 377 -9.27 9.44 -15.97
CA ILE A 377 -8.62 9.93 -14.77
C ILE A 377 -7.90 8.77 -14.07
N LEU A 378 -6.61 8.93 -13.85
CA LEU A 378 -5.80 7.99 -13.08
C LEU A 378 -6.12 8.09 -11.58
N TYR A 379 -6.28 6.94 -10.95
CA TYR A 379 -6.39 6.77 -9.51
C TYR A 379 -5.38 5.73 -9.03
N LEU A 380 -4.83 5.95 -7.84
CA LEU A 380 -3.77 5.16 -7.22
C LEU A 380 -4.25 4.66 -5.86
N ARG A 381 -4.14 3.36 -5.60
CA ARG A 381 -4.59 2.78 -4.33
C ARG A 381 -3.57 3.08 -3.24
N VAL A 382 -4.02 3.53 -2.08
CA VAL A 382 -3.16 3.88 -0.93
C VAL A 382 -3.49 3.10 0.35
N ALA A 383 -4.68 2.49 0.40
CA ALA A 383 -5.08 1.56 1.46
C ALA A 383 -6.16 0.60 0.95
N THR A 384 -6.62 -0.31 1.81
CA THR A 384 -7.72 -1.23 1.49
C THR A 384 -8.95 -0.45 1.03
N ASN A 385 -9.30 -0.64 -0.24
CA ASN A 385 -10.38 0.05 -0.94
C ASN A 385 -10.29 1.59 -0.94
N GLU A 386 -9.10 2.18 -0.81
CA GLU A 386 -8.94 3.63 -0.87
C GLU A 386 -8.00 4.08 -1.96
N TRP A 387 -8.47 5.06 -2.72
CA TRP A 387 -7.86 5.52 -3.94
C TRP A 387 -7.67 7.03 -3.91
N ILE A 388 -6.51 7.49 -4.36
CA ILE A 388 -6.20 8.90 -4.53
C ILE A 388 -6.15 9.25 -6.02
N LYS A 389 -6.67 10.43 -6.38
CA LYS A 389 -6.59 10.93 -7.76
C LYS A 389 -5.14 11.25 -8.11
N GLY A 390 -4.67 10.76 -9.27
CA GLY A 390 -3.29 10.95 -9.74
C GLY A 390 -2.88 12.41 -9.88
N SER A 391 -3.82 13.32 -10.18
CA SER A 391 -3.56 14.77 -10.24
C SER A 391 -3.23 15.42 -8.89
N ASN A 392 -3.37 14.69 -7.78
CA ASN A 392 -3.10 15.18 -6.42
C ASN A 392 -1.76 14.65 -5.88
N VAL A 393 -1.05 13.82 -6.64
CA VAL A 393 0.19 13.19 -6.23
C VAL A 393 1.22 13.24 -7.35
N TYR A 394 2.49 13.10 -6.99
CA TYR A 394 3.56 12.79 -7.94
C TYR A 394 4.25 11.49 -7.53
N SER A 395 4.72 10.73 -8.52
CA SER A 395 5.51 9.53 -8.30
C SER A 395 7.00 9.86 -8.16
N TYR A 396 7.71 9.09 -7.34
CA TYR A 396 9.15 9.26 -7.16
C TYR A 396 9.86 7.90 -7.03
N GLN A 397 11.19 7.92 -7.18
CA GLN A 397 12.07 6.81 -6.81
C GLN A 397 12.87 7.24 -5.59
N SER A 398 12.97 6.38 -4.57
CA SER A 398 13.85 6.67 -3.44
C SER A 398 15.29 6.72 -3.93
N ASN A 399 16.03 7.73 -3.51
CA ASN A 399 17.41 7.93 -3.90
C ASN A 399 18.13 8.72 -2.81
N ILE A 400 18.82 8.01 -1.93
CA ILE A 400 19.48 8.57 -0.74
C ILE A 400 20.97 8.74 -1.07
N GLU A 401 21.35 9.92 -1.51
CA GLU A 401 22.73 10.24 -1.88
C GLU A 401 23.01 11.75 -1.78
N ASN A 402 24.27 12.14 -2.01
CA ASN A 402 24.64 13.54 -2.19
C ASN A 402 24.91 13.80 -3.68
N VAL A 403 24.19 14.76 -4.25
CA VAL A 403 24.41 15.25 -5.62
C VAL A 403 25.26 16.52 -5.60
N LYS A 404 26.17 16.66 -6.57
CA LYS A 404 27.05 17.83 -6.68
C LYS A 404 26.73 18.62 -7.94
N THR A 405 26.58 19.93 -7.82
CA THR A 405 26.24 20.80 -8.96
C THR A 405 27.45 21.02 -9.88
N LYS A 406 27.26 20.87 -11.19
CA LYS A 406 28.30 21.11 -12.20
C LYS A 406 28.38 22.56 -12.68
N ARG A 407 27.30 23.31 -12.49
CA ARG A 407 27.14 24.73 -12.80
C ARG A 407 26.10 25.36 -11.87
N LEU A 408 25.90 26.67 -11.98
CA LEU A 408 24.81 27.36 -11.30
C LEU A 408 23.48 26.71 -11.72
N ALA A 409 22.84 26.00 -10.79
CA ALA A 409 21.70 25.15 -11.09
C ALA A 409 20.40 25.83 -10.66
N MET A 410 19.49 26.01 -11.62
CA MET A 410 18.17 26.56 -11.34
C MET A 410 17.26 25.48 -10.76
N LEU A 411 16.36 25.88 -9.87
CA LEU A 411 15.43 24.97 -9.22
C LEU A 411 14.05 25.05 -9.85
N VAL A 412 13.35 23.92 -9.83
CA VAL A 412 11.93 23.82 -10.16
C VAL A 412 11.15 23.26 -8.97
N ASN A 413 9.85 23.53 -8.92
CA ASN A 413 8.96 22.90 -7.98
C ASN A 413 8.48 21.52 -8.48
N THR A 414 7.68 20.82 -7.68
CA THR A 414 7.14 19.48 -8.03
C THR A 414 6.23 19.46 -9.26
N HIS A 415 5.79 20.63 -9.75
CA HIS A 415 5.05 20.80 -11.00
C HIS A 415 5.96 21.20 -12.18
N GLY A 416 7.27 21.33 -11.97
CA GLY A 416 8.23 21.76 -13.00
C GLY A 416 8.31 23.28 -13.19
N GLN A 417 7.68 24.08 -12.32
CA GLN A 417 7.71 25.54 -12.42
C GLN A 417 8.97 26.10 -11.77
N ARG A 418 9.61 27.08 -12.42
CA ARG A 418 10.87 27.69 -11.94
C ARG A 418 10.70 28.37 -10.58
N VAL A 419 11.59 28.04 -9.65
CA VAL A 419 11.79 28.78 -8.39
C VAL A 419 12.62 30.03 -8.70
N LYS A 420 12.11 31.22 -8.37
CA LYS A 420 12.72 32.49 -8.81
C LYS A 420 13.81 33.00 -7.87
N ASP A 421 13.68 32.70 -6.58
CA ASP A 421 14.46 33.35 -5.53
C ASP A 421 15.59 32.46 -4.98
N ARG A 422 15.83 31.31 -5.62
CA ARG A 422 16.85 30.35 -5.19
C ARG A 422 17.48 29.61 -6.38
N ALA A 423 18.79 29.44 -6.31
CA ALA A 423 19.59 28.61 -7.19
C ALA A 423 20.73 27.97 -6.39
N LEU A 424 21.27 26.86 -6.89
CA LEU A 424 22.39 26.17 -6.24
C LEU A 424 23.71 26.61 -6.90
N GLN A 425 24.66 27.07 -6.10
CA GLN A 425 25.97 27.50 -6.59
C GLN A 425 26.76 26.32 -7.17
N THR A 426 27.61 26.59 -8.17
CA THR A 426 28.47 25.57 -8.80
C THR A 426 29.37 24.87 -7.78
N GLY A 427 29.51 23.55 -7.88
CA GLY A 427 30.43 22.75 -7.07
C GLY A 427 29.95 22.46 -5.65
N THR A 428 28.71 22.81 -5.31
CA THR A 428 28.13 22.56 -3.98
C THR A 428 27.44 21.20 -3.93
N SER A 429 27.55 20.51 -2.80
CA SER A 429 26.92 19.20 -2.56
C SER A 429 25.59 19.35 -1.84
N TRP A 430 24.59 18.60 -2.29
CA TRP A 430 23.22 18.64 -1.78
C TRP A 430 22.71 17.23 -1.56
N PHE A 431 22.08 17.01 -0.42
CA PHE A 431 21.40 15.76 -0.16
C PHE A 431 20.15 15.64 -1.03
N THR A 432 19.93 14.44 -1.55
CA THR A 432 18.68 14.03 -2.17
C THR A 432 18.17 12.79 -1.47
N ASP A 433 16.85 12.71 -1.29
CA ASP A 433 16.18 11.50 -0.80
C ASP A 433 15.33 10.82 -1.89
N ARG A 434 15.14 11.48 -3.04
CA ARG A 434 14.37 10.96 -4.15
C ARG A 434 14.65 11.61 -5.49
N ILE A 435 14.42 10.83 -6.53
CA ILE A 435 14.37 11.24 -7.93
C ILE A 435 12.91 11.38 -8.36
N VAL A 436 12.59 12.47 -9.05
CA VAL A 436 11.27 12.73 -9.62
C VAL A 436 11.40 12.94 -11.12
N MET A 437 10.49 12.33 -11.89
CA MET A 437 10.38 12.57 -13.33
C MET A 437 9.31 13.62 -13.58
N ILE A 438 9.68 14.75 -14.16
CA ILE A 438 8.73 15.83 -14.52
C ILE A 438 8.86 16.05 -16.03
N ASN A 439 7.77 15.83 -16.76
CA ASN A 439 7.73 15.95 -18.23
C ASN A 439 8.83 15.13 -18.95
N GLY A 440 9.16 13.95 -18.41
CA GLY A 440 10.21 13.08 -18.96
C GLY A 440 11.63 13.43 -18.55
N ASN A 441 11.85 14.54 -17.84
CA ASN A 441 13.16 14.94 -17.35
C ASN A 441 13.36 14.50 -15.90
N LYS A 442 14.60 14.09 -15.58
CA LYS A 442 14.99 13.61 -14.25
C LYS A 442 15.38 14.79 -13.36
N TYR A 443 14.85 14.82 -12.14
CA TYR A 443 15.19 15.80 -11.12
C TYR A 443 15.51 15.15 -9.78
N TYR A 444 16.44 15.75 -9.03
CA TYR A 444 16.78 15.39 -7.67
C TYR A 444 16.13 16.37 -6.70
N ARG A 445 15.46 15.86 -5.66
CA ARG A 445 14.85 16.73 -4.65
C ARG A 445 15.93 17.21 -3.68
N VAL A 446 16.07 18.53 -3.54
CA VAL A 446 17.07 19.16 -2.66
C VAL A 446 16.46 19.91 -1.49
N ALA A 447 15.16 20.20 -1.55
CA ALA A 447 14.35 20.68 -0.43
C ALA A 447 12.86 20.38 -0.69
N THR A 448 12.00 20.66 0.29
CA THR A 448 10.54 20.56 0.12
C THR A 448 10.10 21.41 -1.06
N ASN A 449 9.50 20.76 -2.06
CA ASN A 449 9.03 21.40 -3.28
C ASN A 449 10.12 22.13 -4.09
N GLU A 450 11.38 21.69 -3.99
CA GLU A 450 12.47 22.22 -4.79
C GLU A 450 13.34 21.08 -5.32
N LEU A 451 13.50 21.06 -6.64
CA LEU A 451 14.22 20.03 -7.35
C LEU A 451 15.21 20.65 -8.33
N VAL A 452 16.37 20.01 -8.45
CA VAL A 452 17.43 20.37 -9.40
C VAL A 452 17.45 19.38 -10.54
N SER A 453 17.67 19.87 -11.77
CA SER A 453 17.77 19.01 -12.95
C SER A 453 18.98 18.07 -12.83
N ALA A 454 18.82 16.81 -13.20
CA ALA A 454 19.96 15.89 -13.35
C ALA A 454 20.99 16.42 -14.36
N ASP A 455 20.54 17.19 -15.35
CA ASP A 455 21.43 17.87 -16.31
C ASP A 455 22.25 19.01 -15.72
N ASP A 456 22.15 19.29 -14.41
CA ASP A 456 22.98 20.25 -13.69
C ASP A 456 23.83 19.59 -12.59
N ILE A 457 23.78 18.26 -12.50
CA ILE A 457 24.49 17.43 -11.53
C ILE A 457 25.60 16.61 -12.25
N TYR A 458 26.66 16.25 -11.51
CA TYR A 458 27.76 15.38 -11.98
C TYR A 458 27.36 13.92 -12.16
#